data_AF-A0A848YJW5-F1
#
_entry.id   AF-A0A848YJW5-F1
#
_cell.length_a   1.000
_cell.length_b   1.000
_cell.length_c   1.000
_cell.angle_alpha   90.00
_cell.angle_beta   90.00
_cell.angle_gamma   90.00
#
_symmetry.space_group_name_H-M   'P 1'
#
loop_
_entity.id
_entity.type
_entity.pdbx_description
1 polymer ?
#
loop_
_entity_poly.entity_id
_entity_poly.type
_entity_poly.pdbx_seq_one_letter_code
_entity_poly.pdbx_strand_id
1 'polypeptide(L)'
;MDTLVESEGEPDLLQLSGGEPTLHPDILEILRMAKTRPIRHVMINTNGLRLAAEPEFAAALAEFKPGIEIYLQFDSLRPEALKALRGADLRRIRQQALENLETHNISTTLVSVVKRGLNEDEAGDIIEHALKWRCVRGVTFQPIQDAGRNDNFDPKKDRVLLSDIRRAIIDAGGPFQASDIIPLPCNPESIAVGYALRNGSDIAPITSYIPKDVIVAEAPNAITFEKYPDLQERIFEFFSLSTTPATTPERLEALLCCLPEVPALERLSYENIFRVAIVEFLDAYNFCTARVKRSCIHFVTPDGLIIPFDTYNLFYRNGRIHDIRKELDRAAS
;
A
#
# COMPACT_ATOMS: atom_id res chain seq x y z
N MET A 1 15.70 -11.82 -3.53
CA MET A 1 14.45 -12.60 -3.69
C MET A 1 14.55 -13.90 -2.92
N ASP A 2 15.58 -14.71 -3.13
CA ASP A 2 15.72 -16.00 -2.44
C ASP A 2 15.76 -15.85 -0.91
N THR A 3 16.47 -14.86 -0.38
CA THR A 3 16.45 -14.50 1.05
C THR A 3 15.04 -14.22 1.59
N LEU A 4 14.18 -13.56 0.80
CA LEU A 4 12.80 -13.27 1.21
C LEU A 4 11.99 -14.57 1.26
N VAL A 5 12.13 -15.41 0.24
CA VAL A 5 11.49 -16.73 0.16
C VAL A 5 11.97 -17.64 1.30
N GLU A 6 13.25 -17.63 1.63
CA GLU A 6 13.80 -18.39 2.76
C GLU A 6 13.22 -17.91 4.10
N SER A 7 13.01 -16.61 4.25
CA SER A 7 12.48 -16.02 5.48
C SER A 7 10.97 -16.27 5.68
N GLU A 8 10.18 -16.20 4.61
CA GLU A 8 8.70 -16.22 4.71
C GLU A 8 8.08 -17.52 4.14
N GLY A 9 8.85 -18.35 3.44
CA GLY A 9 8.38 -19.54 2.74
C GLY A 9 7.63 -19.20 1.46
N GLU A 10 6.45 -18.60 1.62
CA GLU A 10 5.57 -18.14 0.53
C GLU A 10 5.27 -16.64 0.67
N PRO A 11 6.20 -15.74 0.30
CA PRO A 11 6.01 -14.31 0.48
C PRO A 11 4.73 -13.79 -0.21
N ASP A 12 3.93 -13.03 0.52
CA ASP A 12 2.70 -12.45 -0.02
C ASP A 12 2.99 -11.39 -1.09
N LEU A 13 4.01 -10.57 -0.86
CA LEU A 13 4.30 -9.40 -1.68
C LEU A 13 5.81 -9.18 -1.83
N LEU A 14 6.26 -9.09 -3.07
CA LEU A 14 7.56 -8.52 -3.41
C LEU A 14 7.37 -7.15 -4.06
N GLN A 15 7.92 -6.10 -3.44
CA GLN A 15 7.98 -4.79 -4.07
C GLN A 15 9.32 -4.57 -4.79
N LEU A 16 9.26 -4.33 -6.10
CA LEU A 16 10.38 -3.81 -6.88
C LEU A 16 10.38 -2.29 -6.75
N SER A 17 11.38 -1.76 -6.05
CA SER A 17 11.52 -0.34 -5.70
C SER A 17 12.96 0.14 -6.00
N GLY A 18 13.39 1.25 -5.40
CA GLY A 18 14.71 1.85 -5.59
C GLY A 18 14.62 3.30 -6.05
N GLY A 19 15.31 3.64 -7.13
CA GLY A 19 15.16 4.93 -7.81
C GLY A 19 13.92 4.92 -8.72
N GLU A 20 14.11 4.42 -9.95
CA GLU A 20 13.01 4.09 -10.87
C GLU A 20 13.27 2.68 -11.43
N PRO A 21 12.64 1.62 -10.87
CA PRO A 21 12.96 0.24 -11.25
C PRO A 21 12.62 -0.06 -12.71
N THR A 22 11.65 0.65 -13.30
CA THR A 22 11.28 0.42 -14.71
C THR A 22 12.37 0.84 -15.70
N LEU A 23 13.37 1.62 -15.30
CA LEU A 23 14.53 1.95 -16.13
C LEU A 23 15.60 0.85 -16.12
N HIS A 24 15.49 -0.16 -15.25
CA HIS A 24 16.44 -1.27 -15.25
C HIS A 24 16.31 -2.05 -16.58
N PRO A 25 17.42 -2.31 -17.30
CA PRO A 25 17.37 -2.96 -18.61
C PRO A 25 16.72 -4.35 -18.53
N ASP A 26 16.97 -5.07 -17.44
CA ASP A 26 16.47 -6.42 -17.21
C ASP A 26 15.16 -6.48 -16.39
N ILE A 27 14.38 -5.38 -16.28
CA ILE A 27 13.18 -5.37 -15.44
C ILE A 27 12.20 -6.52 -15.76
N LEU A 28 12.02 -6.85 -17.04
CA LEU A 28 11.14 -7.96 -17.45
C LEU A 28 11.72 -9.34 -17.08
N GLU A 29 13.05 -9.50 -17.10
CA GLU A 29 13.72 -10.70 -16.61
C GLU A 29 13.54 -10.85 -15.10
N ILE A 30 13.75 -9.76 -14.35
CA ILE A 30 13.55 -9.72 -12.90
C ILE A 30 12.11 -10.12 -12.54
N LEU A 31 11.11 -9.66 -13.30
CA LEU A 31 9.73 -10.08 -13.12
C LEU A 31 9.53 -11.57 -13.44
N ARG A 32 10.13 -12.09 -14.51
CA ARG A 32 10.08 -13.53 -14.83
C ARG A 32 10.70 -14.36 -13.71
N MET A 33 11.83 -13.93 -13.17
CA MET A 33 12.46 -14.53 -11.99
C MET A 33 11.56 -14.48 -10.75
N ALA A 34 10.87 -13.37 -10.49
CA ALA A 34 9.95 -13.30 -9.36
C ALA A 34 8.77 -14.28 -9.51
N LYS A 35 8.26 -14.47 -10.74
CA LYS A 35 7.15 -15.40 -11.03
C LYS A 35 7.51 -16.88 -10.96
N THR A 36 8.79 -17.25 -11.04
CA THR A 36 9.22 -18.66 -10.84
C THR A 36 9.38 -19.05 -9.37
N ARG A 37 9.16 -18.11 -8.44
CA ARG A 37 9.27 -18.30 -7.00
C ARG A 37 7.86 -18.34 -6.37
N PRO A 38 7.71 -18.86 -5.13
CA PRO A 38 6.43 -18.89 -4.43
C PRO A 38 6.03 -17.50 -3.89
N ILE A 39 6.15 -16.47 -4.72
CA ILE A 39 5.79 -15.08 -4.40
C ILE A 39 4.40 -14.83 -4.97
N ARG A 40 3.43 -14.54 -4.12
CA ARG A 40 2.02 -14.43 -4.53
C ARG A 40 1.78 -13.21 -5.41
N HIS A 41 2.31 -12.05 -5.02
CA HIS A 41 2.16 -10.80 -5.76
C HIS A 41 3.49 -10.07 -5.94
N VAL A 42 3.69 -9.51 -7.14
CA VAL A 42 4.81 -8.62 -7.44
C VAL A 42 4.26 -7.21 -7.69
N MET A 43 4.75 -6.25 -6.94
CA MET A 43 4.36 -4.85 -7.03
C MET A 43 5.53 -4.01 -7.53
N ILE A 44 5.29 -3.11 -8.48
CA ILE A 44 6.33 -2.27 -9.08
C ILE A 44 6.09 -0.81 -8.70
N ASN A 45 7.01 -0.22 -7.95
CA ASN A 45 6.97 1.20 -7.62
C ASN A 45 7.48 2.00 -8.81
N THR A 46 6.70 2.96 -9.31
CA THR A 46 7.11 3.72 -10.51
C THR A 46 6.62 5.16 -10.52
N ASN A 47 7.45 6.03 -11.07
CA ASN A 47 7.12 7.39 -11.45
C ASN A 47 6.36 7.48 -12.80
N GLY A 48 6.00 6.36 -13.42
CA GLY A 48 5.09 6.31 -14.56
C GLY A 48 5.60 6.94 -15.86
N LEU A 49 6.82 7.50 -15.91
CA LEU A 49 7.36 8.14 -17.11
C LEU A 49 7.48 7.14 -18.26
N ARG A 50 8.05 5.96 -17.99
CA ARG A 50 8.18 4.90 -19.00
C ARG A 50 6.82 4.36 -19.42
N LEU A 51 5.91 4.13 -18.47
CA LEU A 51 4.54 3.70 -18.75
C LEU A 51 3.79 4.68 -19.66
N ALA A 52 3.99 5.99 -19.48
CA ALA A 52 3.39 7.01 -20.33
C ALA A 52 4.01 7.06 -21.73
N ALA A 53 5.32 6.89 -21.84
CA ALA A 53 6.06 7.03 -23.09
C ALA A 53 6.02 5.78 -23.99
N GLU A 54 5.94 4.59 -23.38
CA GLU A 54 6.05 3.29 -24.05
C GLU A 54 4.79 2.43 -23.76
N PRO A 55 3.71 2.56 -24.54
CA PRO A 55 2.51 1.71 -24.40
C PRO A 55 2.81 0.20 -24.45
N GLU A 56 3.82 -0.19 -25.23
CA GLU A 56 4.30 -1.56 -25.40
C GLU A 56 4.89 -2.10 -24.10
N PHE A 57 5.45 -1.24 -23.24
CA PHE A 57 5.89 -1.63 -21.91
C PHE A 57 4.70 -2.02 -21.02
N ALA A 58 3.59 -1.28 -21.08
CA ALA A 58 2.36 -1.67 -20.38
C ALA A 58 1.82 -3.01 -20.92
N ALA A 59 1.85 -3.22 -22.24
CA ALA A 59 1.48 -4.51 -22.84
C ALA A 59 2.36 -5.66 -22.35
N ALA A 60 3.68 -5.46 -22.27
CA ALA A 60 4.61 -6.46 -21.73
C ALA A 60 4.36 -6.77 -20.25
N LEU A 61 4.04 -5.76 -19.43
CA LEU A 61 3.67 -5.97 -18.02
C LEU A 61 2.36 -6.77 -17.88
N ALA A 62 1.44 -6.63 -18.84
CA ALA A 62 0.18 -7.37 -18.82
C ALA A 62 0.37 -8.90 -18.93
N GLU A 63 1.48 -9.37 -19.52
CA GLU A 63 1.83 -10.79 -19.63
C GLU A 63 2.10 -11.44 -18.26
N PHE A 64 2.40 -10.63 -17.23
CA PHE A 64 2.68 -11.10 -15.87
C PHE A 64 1.44 -11.21 -14.99
N LYS A 65 0.24 -10.98 -15.55
CA LYS A 65 -1.03 -11.20 -14.85
C LYS A 65 -1.37 -12.71 -14.80
N PRO A 66 -2.03 -13.18 -13.73
CA PRO A 66 -2.39 -12.45 -12.51
C PRO A 66 -1.19 -12.24 -11.55
N GLY A 67 -1.39 -11.43 -10.52
CA GLY A 67 -0.40 -11.25 -9.44
C GLY A 67 0.69 -10.22 -9.74
N ILE A 68 0.40 -9.24 -10.62
CA ILE A 68 1.22 -8.04 -10.80
C ILE A 68 0.40 -6.80 -10.44
N GLU A 69 1.02 -5.84 -9.75
CA GLU A 69 0.40 -4.58 -9.39
C GLU A 69 1.36 -3.40 -9.62
N ILE A 70 0.84 -2.28 -10.12
CA ILE A 70 1.61 -1.04 -10.27
C ILE A 70 1.34 -0.13 -9.08
N TYR A 71 2.41 0.26 -8.39
CA TYR A 71 2.37 1.23 -7.29
C TYR A 71 2.79 2.58 -7.87
N LEU A 72 1.81 3.28 -8.44
CA LEU A 72 2.02 4.47 -9.27
C LEU A 72 2.05 5.72 -8.40
N GLN A 73 3.18 6.44 -8.42
CA GLN A 73 3.27 7.74 -7.75
C GLN A 73 2.23 8.73 -8.33
N PHE A 74 1.42 9.33 -7.47
CA PHE A 74 0.32 10.24 -7.82
C PHE A 74 0.08 11.21 -6.66
N ASP A 75 0.96 12.22 -6.53
CA ASP A 75 0.97 13.05 -5.32
C ASP A 75 -0.16 14.09 -5.28
N SER A 76 -0.57 14.65 -6.42
CA SER A 76 -1.51 15.77 -6.47
C SER A 76 -2.12 15.94 -7.87
N LEU A 77 -3.31 16.52 -7.92
CA LEU A 77 -3.99 16.97 -9.15
C LEU A 77 -3.54 18.39 -9.55
N ARG A 78 -2.80 19.07 -8.68
CA ARG A 78 -2.35 20.45 -8.84
C ARG A 78 -0.88 20.55 -9.28
N PRO A 79 -0.57 21.36 -10.31
CA PRO A 79 0.77 21.44 -10.87
C PRO A 79 1.80 22.03 -9.89
N GLU A 80 1.41 22.97 -9.03
CA GLU A 80 2.28 23.60 -8.04
C GLU A 80 2.76 22.60 -6.98
N ALA A 81 1.87 21.72 -6.50
CA ALA A 81 2.22 20.68 -5.54
C ALA A 81 3.17 19.65 -6.16
N LEU A 82 2.94 19.24 -7.41
CA LEU A 82 3.84 18.34 -8.13
C LEU A 82 5.21 18.97 -8.39
N LYS A 83 5.25 20.26 -8.77
CA LYS A 83 6.53 20.98 -8.92
C LYS A 83 7.27 21.08 -7.60
N ALA A 84 6.59 21.32 -6.49
CA ALA A 84 7.21 21.38 -5.17
C ALA A 84 7.75 20.01 -4.71
N LEU A 85 6.99 18.93 -4.88
CA LEU A 85 7.38 17.58 -4.40
C LEU A 85 8.34 16.87 -5.35
N ARG A 86 8.22 17.08 -6.66
CA ARG A 86 8.87 16.27 -7.72
C ARG A 86 9.68 17.08 -8.71
N GLY A 87 9.59 18.40 -8.69
CA GLY A 87 10.36 19.31 -9.57
C GLY A 87 9.75 19.54 -10.95
N ALA A 88 8.59 18.96 -11.27
CA ALA A 88 7.92 19.13 -12.57
C ALA A 88 6.39 18.98 -12.48
N ASP A 89 5.68 19.51 -13.47
CA ASP A 89 4.26 19.20 -13.68
C ASP A 89 4.14 17.83 -14.36
N LEU A 90 3.69 16.83 -13.61
CA LEU A 90 3.61 15.44 -14.07
C LEU A 90 2.19 15.02 -14.45
N ARG A 91 1.18 15.90 -14.41
CA ARG A 91 -0.24 15.52 -14.60
C ARG A 91 -0.48 14.80 -15.92
N ARG A 92 0.04 15.34 -17.02
CA ARG A 92 -0.07 14.73 -18.36
C ARG A 92 0.58 13.34 -18.43
N ILE A 93 1.72 13.17 -17.75
CA ILE A 93 2.41 11.88 -17.67
C ILE A 93 1.56 10.87 -16.90
N ARG A 94 1.01 11.25 -15.74
CA ARG A 94 0.17 10.35 -14.93
C ARG A 94 -1.10 9.95 -15.65
N GLN A 95 -1.73 10.89 -16.34
CA GLN A 95 -2.88 10.63 -17.20
C GLN A 95 -2.54 9.58 -18.27
N GLN A 96 -1.48 9.81 -19.06
CA GLN A 96 -1.09 8.88 -20.13
C GLN A 96 -0.69 7.50 -19.59
N ALA A 97 0.03 7.44 -18.46
CA ALA A 97 0.38 6.19 -17.81
C ALA A 97 -0.89 5.41 -17.39
N LEU A 98 -1.89 6.08 -16.82
CA LEU A 98 -3.16 5.47 -16.44
C LEU A 98 -3.94 4.97 -17.66
N GLU A 99 -3.97 5.71 -18.76
CA GLU A 99 -4.60 5.27 -20.02
C GLU A 99 -3.97 3.97 -20.56
N ASN A 100 -2.64 3.88 -20.53
CA ASN A 100 -1.91 2.70 -20.98
C ASN A 100 -2.14 1.50 -20.04
N LEU A 101 -2.18 1.72 -18.72
CA LEU A 101 -2.52 0.69 -17.73
C LEU A 101 -3.97 0.23 -17.83
N GLU A 102 -4.89 1.16 -18.09
CA GLU A 102 -6.34 0.94 -18.23
C GLU A 102 -6.66 0.06 -19.44
N THR A 103 -5.96 0.28 -20.55
CA THR A 103 -6.10 -0.52 -21.79
C THR A 103 -5.94 -2.01 -21.52
N HIS A 104 -5.01 -2.38 -20.63
CA HIS A 104 -4.77 -3.77 -20.25
C HIS A 104 -5.38 -4.14 -18.88
N ASN A 105 -6.08 -3.22 -18.22
CA ASN A 105 -6.64 -3.36 -16.88
C ASN A 105 -5.64 -3.96 -15.87
N ILE A 106 -4.43 -3.39 -15.83
CA ILE A 106 -3.37 -3.83 -14.92
C ILE A 106 -3.67 -3.24 -13.53
N SER A 107 -3.81 -4.09 -12.51
CA SER A 107 -4.05 -3.66 -11.14
C SER A 107 -3.07 -2.56 -10.73
N THR A 108 -3.60 -1.43 -10.27
CA THR A 108 -2.81 -0.24 -9.95
C THR A 108 -3.27 0.34 -8.62
N THR A 109 -2.34 0.70 -7.75
CA THR A 109 -2.58 1.54 -6.57
C THR A 109 -1.95 2.91 -6.82
N LEU A 110 -2.73 3.98 -6.64
CA LEU A 110 -2.20 5.35 -6.65
C LEU A 110 -1.53 5.66 -5.32
N VAL A 111 -0.41 6.37 -5.35
CA VAL A 111 0.42 6.60 -4.16
C VAL A 111 0.71 8.08 -4.01
N SER A 112 0.13 8.71 -3.00
CA SER A 112 0.27 10.15 -2.79
C SER A 112 1.11 10.44 -1.56
N VAL A 113 2.25 11.13 -1.74
CA VAL A 113 2.95 11.75 -0.61
C VAL A 113 2.25 13.04 -0.25
N VAL A 114 1.88 13.17 1.03
CA VAL A 114 1.08 14.29 1.55
C VAL A 114 1.96 15.21 2.41
N LYS A 115 1.99 16.50 2.05
CA LYS A 115 2.72 17.56 2.75
C LYS A 115 1.73 18.65 3.15
N ARG A 116 1.89 19.18 4.38
CA ARG A 116 1.00 20.21 4.93
C ARG A 116 1.14 21.52 4.16
N GLY A 117 0.02 22.21 3.99
CA GLY A 117 -0.11 23.44 3.23
C GLY A 117 0.09 23.25 1.73
N LEU A 118 0.06 22.01 1.24
CA LEU A 118 0.39 21.70 -0.15
C LEU A 118 -0.65 20.85 -0.86
N ASN A 119 -1.02 19.70 -0.31
CA ASN A 119 -1.92 18.74 -0.96
C ASN A 119 -2.76 17.90 0.01
N GLU A 120 -2.74 18.18 1.31
CA GLU A 120 -3.51 17.41 2.29
C GLU A 120 -5.04 17.50 2.08
N ASP A 121 -5.49 18.60 1.47
CA ASP A 121 -6.88 18.87 1.12
C ASP A 121 -7.35 18.11 -0.13
N GLU A 122 -6.44 17.54 -0.93
CA GLU A 122 -6.78 16.79 -2.16
C GLU A 122 -7.10 15.31 -1.90
N ALA A 123 -7.08 14.84 -0.65
CA ALA A 123 -7.24 13.42 -0.34
C ALA A 123 -8.56 12.83 -0.88
N GLY A 124 -9.67 13.56 -0.73
CA GLY A 124 -10.97 13.17 -1.32
C GLY A 124 -10.93 13.20 -2.84
N ASP A 125 -10.45 14.29 -3.43
CA ASP A 125 -10.37 14.46 -4.89
C ASP A 125 -9.52 13.38 -5.58
N ILE A 126 -8.44 12.94 -4.93
CA ILE A 126 -7.59 11.84 -5.43
C ILE A 126 -8.33 10.51 -5.38
N ILE A 127 -9.13 10.24 -4.34
CA ILE A 127 -9.99 9.05 -4.27
C ILE A 127 -11.03 9.09 -5.40
N GLU A 128 -11.71 10.23 -5.59
CA GLU A 128 -12.66 10.38 -6.69
C GLU A 128 -12.01 10.24 -8.06
N HIS A 129 -10.80 10.75 -8.24
CA HIS A 129 -10.02 10.55 -9.46
C HIS A 129 -9.72 9.07 -9.68
N ALA A 130 -9.26 8.35 -8.66
CA ALA A 130 -8.97 6.91 -8.73
C ALA A 130 -10.19 6.09 -9.17
N LEU A 131 -11.38 6.44 -8.70
CA LEU A 131 -12.64 5.76 -9.03
C LEU A 131 -13.07 5.90 -10.50
N LYS A 132 -12.46 6.80 -11.27
CA LYS A 132 -12.70 6.94 -12.73
C LYS A 132 -11.99 5.85 -13.55
N TRP A 133 -11.03 5.15 -12.96
CA TRP A 133 -10.18 4.16 -13.65
C TRP A 133 -10.53 2.76 -13.19
N ARG A 134 -10.89 1.86 -14.11
CA ARG A 134 -11.17 0.47 -13.74
C ARG A 134 -9.90 -0.20 -13.25
N CYS A 135 -8.72 0.08 -13.81
CA CYS A 135 -7.43 -0.51 -13.43
C CYS A 135 -6.94 -0.12 -12.03
N VAL A 136 -7.47 0.96 -11.45
CA VAL A 136 -7.07 1.41 -10.10
C VAL A 136 -7.86 0.64 -9.04
N ARG A 137 -7.14 -0.04 -8.13
CA ARG A 137 -7.70 -0.84 -7.02
C ARG A 137 -7.67 -0.08 -5.69
N GLY A 138 -7.10 1.11 -5.65
CA GLY A 138 -7.04 1.88 -4.42
C GLY A 138 -6.07 3.06 -4.46
N VAL A 139 -6.03 3.75 -3.33
CA VAL A 139 -5.12 4.86 -3.06
C VAL A 139 -4.38 4.59 -1.76
N THR A 140 -3.06 4.77 -1.75
CA THR A 140 -2.25 4.83 -0.54
C THR A 140 -1.73 6.25 -0.35
N PHE A 141 -2.08 6.85 0.78
CA PHE A 141 -1.54 8.12 1.22
C PHE A 141 -0.36 7.88 2.16
N GLN A 142 0.68 8.69 2.01
CA GLN A 142 1.89 8.60 2.81
C GLN A 142 2.21 10.01 3.33
N PRO A 143 2.17 10.27 4.64
CA PRO A 143 2.72 11.50 5.17
C PRO A 143 4.16 11.70 4.70
N ILE A 144 4.55 12.95 4.42
CA ILE A 144 5.94 13.28 4.09
C ILE A 144 6.88 12.81 5.21
N GLN A 145 7.91 12.08 4.82
CA GLN A 145 8.95 11.55 5.71
C GLN A 145 10.21 12.38 5.54
N ASP A 146 10.82 12.85 6.64
CA ASP A 146 12.11 13.54 6.59
C ASP A 146 13.28 12.56 6.49
N ALA A 147 13.46 11.98 5.31
CA ALA A 147 14.56 11.07 5.01
C ALA A 147 15.07 11.27 3.57
N GLY A 148 16.39 11.24 3.40
CA GLY A 148 17.01 11.42 2.08
C GLY A 148 16.94 12.86 1.58
N ARG A 149 16.49 13.05 0.33
CA ARG A 149 16.40 14.37 -0.31
C ARG A 149 15.05 15.00 0.01
N ASN A 150 15.04 15.92 0.97
CA ASN A 150 13.88 16.68 1.41
C ASN A 150 14.28 18.13 1.68
N ASP A 151 14.66 18.85 0.63
CA ASP A 151 15.26 20.17 0.73
C ASP A 151 14.26 21.20 1.32
N ASN A 152 14.74 22.03 2.25
CA ASN A 152 13.96 23.06 2.94
C ASN A 152 12.75 22.56 3.75
N PHE A 153 12.79 21.31 4.22
CA PHE A 153 11.75 20.79 5.10
C PHE A 153 11.74 21.50 6.47
N ASP A 154 10.57 22.00 6.87
CA ASP A 154 10.33 22.55 8.21
C ASP A 154 9.34 21.64 8.96
N PRO A 155 9.77 20.84 9.95
CA PRO A 155 8.89 19.90 10.65
C PRO A 155 7.71 20.57 11.36
N LYS A 156 7.80 21.88 11.67
CA LYS A 156 6.69 22.62 12.30
C LYS A 156 5.61 23.05 11.32
N LYS A 157 5.94 23.13 10.02
CA LYS A 157 5.03 23.63 8.98
C LYS A 157 4.60 22.56 8.01
N ASP A 158 5.49 21.63 7.69
CA ASP A 158 5.35 20.73 6.55
C ASP A 158 4.82 19.36 6.94
N ARG A 159 4.97 18.98 8.21
CA ARG A 159 4.64 17.63 8.70
C ARG A 159 3.13 17.41 8.74
N VAL A 160 2.73 16.26 8.22
CA VAL A 160 1.37 15.72 8.27
C VAL A 160 1.40 14.46 9.13
N LEU A 161 0.34 14.22 9.90
CA LEU A 161 0.18 12.97 10.65
C LEU A 161 -0.78 12.04 9.91
N LEU A 162 -0.68 10.73 10.17
CA LEU A 162 -1.68 9.76 9.71
C LEU A 162 -3.11 10.21 10.03
N SER A 163 -3.35 10.72 11.25
CA SER A 163 -4.66 11.21 11.68
C SER A 163 -5.15 12.43 10.91
N ASP A 164 -4.25 13.26 10.40
CA ASP A 164 -4.61 14.44 9.61
C ASP A 164 -5.10 14.03 8.23
N ILE A 165 -4.42 13.10 7.58
CA ILE A 165 -4.86 12.52 6.30
C ILE A 165 -6.19 11.80 6.48
N ARG A 166 -6.32 10.99 7.53
CA ARG A 166 -7.59 10.29 7.83
C ARG A 166 -8.74 11.27 7.98
N ARG A 167 -8.52 12.37 8.69
CA ARG A 167 -9.51 13.44 8.85
C ARG A 167 -9.81 14.14 7.53
N ALA A 168 -8.80 14.46 6.72
CA ALA A 168 -9.00 15.05 5.41
C ALA A 168 -9.87 14.18 4.48
N ILE A 169 -9.68 12.85 4.50
CA ILE A 169 -10.52 11.91 3.74
C ILE A 169 -11.99 11.95 4.22
N ILE A 170 -12.22 12.02 5.54
CA ILE A 170 -13.56 12.06 6.13
C ILE A 170 -14.23 13.42 5.84
N ASP A 171 -13.50 14.51 6.06
CA ASP A 171 -13.99 15.88 5.93
C ASP A 171 -14.27 16.26 4.46
N ALA A 172 -13.67 15.55 3.50
CA ALA A 172 -13.98 15.69 2.08
C ALA A 172 -15.43 15.29 1.74
N GLY A 173 -16.16 14.62 2.65
CA GLY A 173 -17.56 14.26 2.45
C GLY A 173 -17.77 13.09 1.48
N GLY A 174 -16.70 12.33 1.20
CA GLY A 174 -16.74 11.14 0.37
C GLY A 174 -17.41 9.94 1.04
N PRO A 175 -17.33 8.75 0.41
CA PRO A 175 -18.01 7.55 0.89
C PRO A 175 -17.45 7.03 2.21
N PHE A 176 -16.14 7.14 2.45
CA PHE A 176 -15.49 6.65 3.67
C PHE A 176 -15.78 7.53 4.88
N GLN A 177 -16.38 6.94 5.92
CA GLN A 177 -16.63 7.59 7.20
C GLN A 177 -15.55 7.25 8.23
N ALA A 178 -15.63 7.87 9.40
CA ALA A 178 -14.69 7.60 10.50
C ALA A 178 -14.63 6.12 10.91
N SER A 179 -15.74 5.38 10.81
CA SER A 179 -15.80 3.95 11.10
C SER A 179 -15.16 3.08 10.02
N ASP A 180 -14.91 3.61 8.83
CA ASP A 180 -14.43 2.84 7.68
C ASP A 180 -12.92 2.90 7.49
N ILE A 181 -12.23 3.86 8.12
CA ILE A 181 -10.77 3.94 8.09
C ILE A 181 -10.26 3.62 9.49
N ILE A 182 -9.86 2.37 9.67
CA ILE A 182 -9.46 1.77 10.95
C ILE A 182 -7.95 1.52 10.98
N PRO A 183 -7.32 1.56 12.16
CA PRO A 183 -5.94 1.11 12.32
C PRO A 183 -5.78 -0.36 11.91
N LEU A 184 -4.66 -0.69 11.27
CA LEU A 184 -4.33 -2.07 10.93
C LEU A 184 -3.82 -2.82 12.17
N PRO A 185 -4.42 -3.94 12.62
CA PRO A 185 -4.08 -4.63 13.88
C PRO A 185 -2.59 -4.89 14.12
N CYS A 186 -1.85 -5.31 13.09
CA CYS A 186 -0.44 -5.65 13.23
C CYS A 186 0.48 -4.43 13.34
N ASN A 187 0.05 -3.26 12.83
CA ASN A 187 0.81 -2.02 12.92
C ASN A 187 -0.11 -0.78 13.06
N PRO A 188 -0.87 -0.70 14.17
CA PRO A 188 -1.99 0.23 14.30
C PRO A 188 -1.54 1.69 14.46
N GLU A 189 -0.28 1.91 14.84
CA GLU A 189 0.29 3.25 14.98
C GLU A 189 0.82 3.81 13.67
N SER A 190 1.15 2.97 12.68
CA SER A 190 1.73 3.39 11.40
C SER A 190 0.80 3.21 10.21
N ILE A 191 -0.23 2.36 10.31
CA ILE A 191 -1.07 2.02 9.16
C ILE A 191 -2.55 2.12 9.55
N ALA A 192 -3.31 2.82 8.71
CA ALA A 192 -4.77 2.79 8.73
C ALA A 192 -5.30 2.40 7.34
N VAL A 193 -6.40 1.65 7.31
CA VAL A 193 -6.95 1.08 6.09
C VAL A 193 -8.47 1.16 6.09
N GLY A 194 -9.03 1.38 4.91
CA GLY A 194 -10.44 1.22 4.60
C GLY A 194 -10.61 0.43 3.31
N TYR A 195 -11.65 -0.38 3.27
CA TYR A 195 -12.04 -1.23 2.16
C TYR A 195 -13.47 -0.91 1.76
N ALA A 196 -13.71 -0.93 0.46
CA ALA A 196 -15.03 -0.74 -0.11
C ALA A 196 -15.27 -1.74 -1.25
N LEU A 197 -16.52 -2.16 -1.39
CA LEU A 197 -16.99 -2.84 -2.58
C LEU A 197 -17.24 -1.81 -3.67
N ARG A 198 -16.81 -2.10 -4.89
CA ARG A 198 -16.84 -1.21 -6.04
C ARG A 198 -17.70 -1.76 -7.16
N ASN A 199 -18.56 -0.90 -7.69
CA ASN A 199 -19.34 -1.13 -8.90
C ASN A 199 -19.20 0.08 -9.82
N GLY A 200 -18.34 -0.01 -10.83
CA GLY A 200 -18.02 1.14 -11.69
C GLY A 200 -17.32 2.23 -10.88
N SER A 201 -17.86 3.46 -10.88
CA SER A 201 -17.34 4.57 -10.08
C SER A 201 -17.87 4.60 -8.64
N ASP A 202 -18.93 3.85 -8.35
CA ASP A 202 -19.57 3.86 -7.05
C ASP A 202 -18.92 2.87 -6.10
N ILE A 203 -18.78 3.27 -4.84
CA ILE A 203 -18.24 2.40 -3.78
C ILE A 203 -19.11 2.40 -2.52
N ALA A 204 -19.16 1.25 -1.87
CA ALA A 204 -19.77 1.05 -0.56
C ALA A 204 -18.70 0.58 0.42
N PRO A 205 -18.27 1.41 1.39
CA PRO A 205 -17.35 0.98 2.44
C PRO A 205 -17.90 -0.22 3.20
N ILE A 206 -17.05 -1.21 3.41
CA ILE A 206 -17.41 -2.44 4.13
C ILE A 206 -16.66 -2.57 5.46
N THR A 207 -15.67 -1.72 5.70
CA THR A 207 -14.79 -1.84 6.86
C THR A 207 -15.52 -1.67 8.19
N SER A 208 -16.51 -0.78 8.27
CA SER A 208 -17.30 -0.62 9.50
C SER A 208 -18.14 -1.84 9.88
N TYR A 209 -18.43 -2.74 8.93
CA TYR A 209 -19.19 -3.97 9.18
C TYR A 209 -18.32 -5.09 9.74
N ILE A 210 -16.99 -4.92 9.76
CA ILE A 210 -16.07 -5.86 10.38
C ILE A 210 -16.11 -5.62 11.90
N PRO A 211 -16.41 -6.64 12.72
CA PRO A 211 -16.44 -6.50 14.17
C PRO A 211 -15.09 -6.00 14.72
N LYS A 212 -15.13 -5.01 15.62
CA LYS A 212 -13.90 -4.36 16.14
C LYS A 212 -13.01 -5.30 16.94
N ASP A 213 -13.59 -6.30 17.57
CA ASP A 213 -12.93 -7.39 18.28
C ASP A 213 -12.09 -8.27 17.35
N VAL A 214 -12.48 -8.41 16.08
CA VAL A 214 -11.70 -9.09 15.03
C VAL A 214 -10.53 -8.20 14.57
N ILE A 215 -10.70 -6.89 14.57
CA ILE A 215 -9.69 -5.90 14.13
C ILE A 215 -8.62 -5.62 15.20
N VAL A 216 -8.91 -5.79 16.49
CA VAL A 216 -8.04 -5.34 17.60
C VAL A 216 -7.20 -6.46 18.23
N ALA A 217 -7.36 -7.72 17.78
CA ALA A 217 -6.74 -8.86 18.45
C ALA A 217 -5.21 -8.96 18.26
N GLU A 218 -4.45 -8.44 19.23
CA GLU A 218 -3.20 -9.06 19.70
C GLU A 218 -3.35 -9.41 21.19
N ALA A 219 -3.72 -10.66 21.54
CA ALA A 219 -3.22 -11.37 22.72
C ALA A 219 -3.98 -12.69 23.03
N PRO A 220 -3.27 -13.68 23.61
CA PRO A 220 -3.80 -14.99 23.99
C PRO A 220 -4.72 -14.91 25.21
N ASN A 221 -5.75 -15.76 25.22
CA ASN A 221 -6.70 -16.02 26.31
C ASN A 221 -7.65 -14.88 26.71
N ALA A 222 -8.93 -14.98 26.31
CA ALA A 222 -10.09 -15.07 27.22
C ALA A 222 -11.44 -14.95 26.46
N ILE A 223 -12.02 -16.11 26.14
CA ILE A 223 -13.41 -16.52 26.42
C ILE A 223 -14.50 -15.43 26.27
N THR A 224 -15.10 -15.33 25.08
CA THR A 224 -16.54 -15.55 24.85
C THR A 224 -16.84 -15.59 23.34
N PHE A 225 -16.63 -16.75 22.71
CA PHE A 225 -16.89 -16.97 21.27
C PHE A 225 -17.98 -18.03 21.00
N GLU A 226 -18.74 -18.43 22.02
CA GLU A 226 -19.67 -19.57 21.98
C GLU A 226 -21.02 -19.28 21.28
N LYS A 227 -21.14 -18.20 20.49
CA LYS A 227 -22.41 -17.84 19.83
C LYS A 227 -22.44 -17.85 18.30
N TYR A 228 -21.31 -17.96 17.60
CA TYR A 228 -21.31 -17.87 16.12
C TYR A 228 -20.24 -18.76 15.46
N PRO A 229 -20.46 -20.09 15.39
CA PRO A 229 -19.48 -21.03 14.85
C PRO A 229 -19.19 -20.84 13.35
N ASP A 230 -20.19 -20.45 12.55
CA ASP A 230 -20.05 -20.41 11.08
C ASP A 230 -19.48 -19.09 10.53
N LEU A 231 -19.62 -17.99 11.28
CA LEU A 231 -19.06 -16.67 10.92
C LEU A 231 -17.54 -16.60 11.19
N GLN A 232 -17.07 -17.45 12.12
CA GLN A 232 -15.71 -17.50 12.62
C GLN A 232 -14.73 -18.02 11.58
N GLU A 233 -15.08 -19.08 10.85
CA GLU A 233 -14.14 -19.76 9.96
C GLU A 233 -13.85 -18.97 8.68
N ARG A 234 -14.78 -18.11 8.24
CA ARG A 234 -14.67 -17.40 6.97
C ARG A 234 -14.29 -15.93 7.07
N ILE A 235 -14.50 -15.29 8.22
CA ILE A 235 -13.77 -14.06 8.57
C ILE A 235 -12.28 -14.40 8.77
N PHE A 236 -11.96 -15.57 9.34
CA PHE A 236 -10.57 -16.02 9.48
C PHE A 236 -9.87 -16.24 8.13
N GLU A 237 -10.55 -16.79 7.13
CA GLU A 237 -9.95 -16.99 5.80
C GLU A 237 -9.87 -15.71 4.93
N PHE A 238 -10.62 -14.65 5.24
CA PHE A 238 -10.58 -13.38 4.48
C PHE A 238 -9.56 -12.36 5.03
N PHE A 239 -9.11 -12.53 6.29
CA PHE A 239 -8.25 -11.55 6.99
C PHE A 239 -6.82 -12.02 7.30
N SER A 240 -6.45 -13.27 7.02
CA SER A 240 -5.03 -13.66 7.00
C SER A 240 -4.42 -13.19 5.68
N LEU A 241 -3.87 -11.97 5.65
CA LEU A 241 -2.90 -11.44 4.67
C LEU A 241 -2.76 -12.24 3.36
N SER A 242 -3.67 -12.02 2.40
CA SER A 242 -3.46 -12.12 0.94
C SER A 242 -4.78 -12.33 0.20
N THR A 243 -5.39 -11.27 -0.33
CA THR A 243 -6.42 -11.42 -1.38
C THR A 243 -5.74 -11.82 -2.69
N THR A 244 -5.75 -13.12 -3.01
CA THR A 244 -5.31 -13.69 -4.31
C THR A 244 -6.48 -14.02 -5.26
N PRO A 245 -6.24 -14.12 -6.59
CA PRO A 245 -7.30 -14.36 -7.60
C PRO A 245 -7.69 -15.82 -7.88
N ALA A 246 -7.17 -16.82 -7.15
CA ALA A 246 -7.18 -18.22 -7.61
C ALA A 246 -8.10 -19.21 -6.87
N THR A 247 -8.85 -18.83 -5.83
CA THR A 247 -9.85 -19.71 -5.19
C THR A 247 -10.92 -18.88 -4.52
N THR A 248 -11.85 -18.33 -5.31
CA THR A 248 -12.82 -17.31 -4.87
C THR A 248 -14.32 -17.69 -4.94
N PRO A 249 -14.79 -18.76 -5.61
CA PRO A 249 -16.24 -19.08 -5.58
C PRO A 249 -16.69 -19.93 -4.38
N GLU A 250 -16.06 -21.07 -4.07
CA GLU A 250 -16.64 -22.03 -3.10
C GLU A 250 -16.62 -21.55 -1.63
N ARG A 251 -15.73 -20.61 -1.31
CA ARG A 251 -15.52 -20.06 0.04
C ARG A 251 -16.23 -18.74 0.32
N LEU A 252 -17.04 -18.23 -0.61
CA LEU A 252 -17.95 -17.09 -0.38
C LEU A 252 -19.41 -17.55 -0.13
N GLU A 253 -19.80 -18.73 -0.60
CA GLU A 253 -21.17 -19.31 -0.42
C GLU A 253 -21.56 -19.68 1.03
N ALA A 254 -20.83 -20.53 1.75
CA ALA A 254 -21.11 -20.84 3.17
C ALA A 254 -20.91 -19.70 4.23
N LEU A 255 -20.57 -18.45 3.86
CA LEU A 255 -20.53 -17.25 4.74
C LEU A 255 -21.90 -16.59 4.74
N LEU A 256 -22.63 -16.82 3.66
CA LEU A 256 -23.93 -16.26 3.39
C LEU A 256 -25.04 -17.27 3.74
N CYS A 257 -24.70 -18.49 4.17
CA CYS A 257 -25.68 -19.54 4.50
C CYS A 257 -26.50 -19.25 5.78
N CYS A 258 -26.18 -18.20 6.54
CA CYS A 258 -26.99 -17.69 7.64
C CYS A 258 -27.52 -16.26 7.43
N LEU A 259 -27.37 -15.70 6.22
CA LEU A 259 -28.00 -14.44 5.83
C LEU A 259 -29.15 -14.74 4.86
N PRO A 260 -30.37 -14.23 5.11
CA PRO A 260 -31.50 -14.46 4.23
C PRO A 260 -31.15 -14.00 2.80
N GLU A 261 -31.38 -14.90 1.85
CA GLU A 261 -31.12 -14.83 0.40
C GLU A 261 -30.93 -13.40 -0.15
N VAL A 262 -29.68 -13.03 -0.47
CA VAL A 262 -29.37 -11.83 -1.29
C VAL A 262 -28.78 -12.28 -2.63
N PRO A 263 -29.56 -12.26 -3.74
CA PRO A 263 -29.16 -12.77 -5.07
C PRO A 263 -27.99 -12.08 -5.79
N ALA A 264 -27.22 -11.21 -5.13
CA ALA A 264 -26.34 -10.22 -5.79
C ALA A 264 -24.83 -10.55 -5.78
N LEU A 265 -24.38 -11.60 -5.08
CA LEU A 265 -22.95 -11.78 -4.74
C LEU A 265 -22.17 -12.76 -5.64
N GLU A 266 -22.82 -13.44 -6.59
CA GLU A 266 -22.18 -14.42 -7.51
C GLU A 266 -21.16 -13.81 -8.52
N ARG A 267 -20.93 -12.48 -8.51
CA ARG A 267 -20.16 -11.76 -9.55
C ARG A 267 -19.00 -10.91 -9.04
N LEU A 268 -18.59 -11.04 -7.78
CA LEU A 268 -17.52 -10.20 -7.22
C LEU A 268 -16.13 -10.75 -7.59
N SER A 269 -15.34 -9.92 -8.28
CA SER A 269 -13.93 -10.13 -8.59
C SER A 269 -13.04 -9.17 -7.80
N TYR A 270 -11.72 -9.34 -7.83
CA TYR A 270 -10.77 -8.39 -7.21
C TYR A 270 -10.94 -6.94 -7.72
N GLU A 271 -11.47 -6.76 -8.94
CA GLU A 271 -11.76 -5.44 -9.51
C GLU A 271 -12.89 -4.72 -8.78
N ASN A 272 -13.69 -5.46 -8.01
CA ASN A 272 -14.78 -4.96 -7.19
C ASN A 272 -14.33 -4.62 -5.76
N ILE A 273 -13.03 -4.65 -5.45
CA ILE A 273 -12.50 -4.20 -4.17
C ILE A 273 -11.70 -2.91 -4.40
N PHE A 274 -12.03 -1.88 -3.61
CA PHE A 274 -11.29 -0.61 -3.57
C PHE A 274 -10.72 -0.39 -2.18
N ARG A 275 -9.41 -0.09 -2.10
CA ARG A 275 -8.70 0.11 -0.83
C ARG A 275 -8.23 1.56 -0.69
N VAL A 276 -8.48 2.16 0.46
CA VAL A 276 -7.78 3.38 0.90
C VAL A 276 -6.84 3.00 2.03
N ALA A 277 -5.57 3.33 1.91
CA ALA A 277 -4.59 3.10 2.96
C ALA A 277 -3.86 4.39 3.30
N ILE A 278 -3.47 4.53 4.55
CA ILE A 278 -2.56 5.58 5.02
C ILE A 278 -1.39 4.85 5.68
N VAL A 279 -0.18 5.07 5.15
CA VAL A 279 1.05 4.42 5.63
C VAL A 279 2.02 5.50 6.06
N GLU A 280 2.21 5.63 7.37
CA GLU A 280 3.19 6.54 7.98
C GLU A 280 4.51 5.82 8.21
N PHE A 281 5.53 6.23 7.46
CA PHE A 281 6.91 5.84 7.71
C PHE A 281 7.53 6.67 8.84
N LEU A 282 8.54 6.09 9.50
CA LEU A 282 9.22 6.75 10.61
C LEU A 282 10.40 7.59 10.11
N ASP A 283 10.55 8.79 10.67
CA ASP A 283 11.69 9.68 10.52
C ASP A 283 12.25 10.10 11.87
N ALA A 284 13.19 11.06 11.88
CA ALA A 284 13.84 11.54 13.10
C ALA A 284 12.87 12.12 14.15
N TYR A 285 11.65 12.52 13.77
CA TYR A 285 10.69 13.19 14.65
C TYR A 285 9.63 12.26 15.26
N ASN A 286 9.35 11.12 14.63
CA ASN A 286 8.40 10.12 15.13
C ASN A 286 9.04 8.73 15.35
N PHE A 287 10.37 8.63 15.30
CA PHE A 287 11.08 7.36 15.49
C PHE A 287 10.69 6.67 16.80
N CYS A 288 10.18 5.46 16.69
CA CYS A 288 9.79 4.63 17.83
C CYS A 288 10.25 3.19 17.61
N THR A 289 11.08 2.67 18.51
CA THR A 289 11.63 1.31 18.41
C THR A 289 10.54 0.24 18.50
N ALA A 290 9.46 0.48 19.23
CA ALA A 290 8.31 -0.44 19.29
C ALA A 290 7.60 -0.53 17.94
N ARG A 291 7.44 0.60 17.22
CA ARG A 291 6.91 0.64 15.85
C ARG A 291 7.83 -0.04 14.85
N VAL A 292 9.15 0.18 14.97
CA VAL A 292 10.16 -0.50 14.11
C VAL A 292 10.05 -2.03 14.22
N LYS A 293 9.87 -2.58 15.43
CA LYS A 293 9.70 -4.02 15.64
C LYS A 293 8.44 -4.60 14.99
N ARG A 294 7.44 -3.77 14.73
CA ARG A 294 6.17 -4.12 14.05
C ARG A 294 6.16 -3.71 12.58
N SER A 295 7.28 -3.22 12.04
CA SER A 295 7.37 -2.89 10.63
C SER A 295 7.11 -4.14 9.80
N CYS A 296 6.23 -4.02 8.80
CA CYS A 296 5.95 -5.07 7.83
C CYS A 296 6.59 -4.77 6.46
N ILE A 297 7.22 -3.60 6.31
CA ILE A 297 7.89 -3.17 5.07
C ILE A 297 9.40 -3.21 5.31
N HIS A 298 10.11 -3.95 4.47
CA HIS A 298 11.53 -4.24 4.63
C HIS A 298 12.28 -4.13 3.31
N PHE A 299 13.55 -3.76 3.39
CA PHE A 299 14.50 -3.96 2.30
C PHE A 299 15.27 -5.25 2.51
N VAL A 300 15.43 -6.01 1.44
CA VAL A 300 16.43 -7.07 1.34
C VAL A 300 17.68 -6.47 0.70
N THR A 301 18.80 -6.47 1.41
CA THR A 301 20.06 -5.93 0.90
C THR A 301 20.79 -6.93 -0.02
N PRO A 302 21.78 -6.50 -0.82
CA PRO A 302 22.56 -7.40 -1.68
C PRO A 302 23.29 -8.52 -0.91
N ASP A 303 23.66 -8.24 0.34
CA ASP A 303 24.27 -9.16 1.30
C ASP A 303 23.24 -10.04 2.05
N GLY A 304 21.95 -9.95 1.69
CA GLY A 304 20.90 -10.82 2.23
C GLY A 304 20.38 -10.40 3.61
N LEU A 305 20.63 -9.16 4.05
CA LEU A 305 20.04 -8.65 5.29
C LEU A 305 18.61 -8.15 5.03
N ILE A 306 17.70 -8.48 5.94
CA ILE A 306 16.32 -7.95 5.94
C ILE A 306 16.25 -6.82 6.95
N ILE A 307 16.07 -5.59 6.47
CA ILE A 307 16.14 -4.37 7.28
C ILE A 307 14.82 -3.61 7.16
N PRO A 308 14.16 -3.23 8.27
CA PRO A 308 12.94 -2.41 8.23
C PRO A 308 13.14 -1.12 7.42
N PHE A 309 12.17 -0.79 6.58
CA PHE A 309 12.21 0.34 5.65
C PHE A 309 12.66 1.65 6.32
N ASP A 310 12.09 1.93 7.49
CA ASP A 310 12.36 3.15 8.26
C ASP A 310 13.83 3.22 8.68
N THR A 311 14.32 2.15 9.32
CA THR A 311 15.71 2.10 9.79
C THR A 311 16.70 2.09 8.63
N TYR A 312 16.37 1.44 7.52
CA TYR A 312 17.19 1.43 6.33
C TYR A 312 17.42 2.86 5.81
N ASN A 313 16.34 3.63 5.65
CA ASN A 313 16.41 5.00 5.14
C ASN A 313 17.09 5.97 6.10
N LEU A 314 16.95 5.76 7.41
CA LEU A 314 17.57 6.64 8.42
C LEU A 314 19.06 6.36 8.65
N PHE A 315 19.47 5.08 8.64
CA PHE A 315 20.80 4.69 9.12
C PHE A 315 21.68 3.99 8.07
N TYR A 316 21.10 3.18 7.18
CA TYR A 316 21.88 2.28 6.31
C TYR A 316 22.14 2.86 4.93
N ARG A 317 21.18 3.62 4.38
CA ARG A 317 21.16 4.04 2.96
C ARG A 317 22.41 4.79 2.49
N ASN A 318 23.08 5.53 3.38
CA ASN A 318 24.28 6.32 3.09
C ASN A 318 25.53 5.78 3.82
N GLY A 319 25.49 4.55 4.33
CA GLY A 319 26.61 3.92 5.04
C GLY A 319 26.90 4.49 6.44
N ARG A 320 26.12 5.48 6.92
CA ARG A 320 26.33 6.11 8.24
C ARG A 320 26.31 5.12 9.40
N ILE A 321 25.59 4.00 9.27
CA ILE A 321 25.55 2.96 10.28
C ILE A 321 26.95 2.45 10.66
N HIS A 322 27.90 2.41 9.73
CA HIS A 322 29.27 1.96 10.03
C HIS A 322 30.00 2.94 10.94
N ASP A 323 29.80 4.24 10.75
CA ASP A 323 30.41 5.27 11.57
C ASP A 323 29.75 5.33 12.95
N ILE A 324 28.42 5.24 13.01
CA ILE A 324 27.66 5.17 14.27
C ILE A 324 28.13 3.97 15.11
N ARG A 325 28.29 2.79 14.52
CA ARG A 325 28.78 1.59 15.23
C ARG A 325 30.19 1.81 15.79
N LYS A 326 31.12 2.36 14.99
CA LYS A 326 32.47 2.67 15.46
C LYS A 326 32.49 3.66 16.63
N GLU A 327 31.60 4.65 16.62
CA GLU A 327 31.49 5.62 17.72
C GLU A 327 30.96 4.98 18.99
N LEU A 328 29.95 4.12 18.89
CA LEU A 328 29.40 3.38 20.03
C LEU A 328 30.42 2.40 20.63
N ASP A 329 31.16 1.68 19.79
CA ASP A 329 32.20 0.74 20.25
C ASP A 329 33.31 1.47 21.03
N ARG A 330 33.70 2.68 20.59
CA ARG A 330 34.65 3.54 21.30
C ARG A 330 34.09 4.12 22.60
N ALA A 331 32.78 4.36 22.68
CA ALA A 331 32.14 4.85 23.89
C ALA A 331 31.95 3.73 24.95
N ALA A 332 31.92 2.47 24.51
CA ALA A 332 31.81 1.29 25.36
C ALA A 332 33.16 0.74 25.86
N SER A 333 34.29 1.20 25.30
CA SER A 333 35.66 0.88 25.69
C SER A 333 36.27 1.90 26.64
#